data_AF-A0A0F9IF08-F1
#
_entry.id   AF-A0A0F9IF08-F1
#
_cell.length_a   1.000
_cell.length_b   1.000
_cell.length_c   1.000
_cell.angle_alpha   90.00
_cell.angle_beta   90.00
_cell.angle_gamma   90.00
#
_symmetry.space_group_name_H-M   'P 1'
#
loop_
_entity.id
_entity.type
_entity.pdbx_description
1 polymer ?
#
loop_
_entity_poly.entity_id
_entity_poly.type
_entity_poly.pdbx_seq_one_letter_code
_entity_poly.pdbx_strand_id
1 'polypeptide(L)'
;MHQEDRLPEHLGWIEAVLRTGSPDLPRLRICAQSHYGPPDRIAFVDVYGVEDDRNRRRQIRTEANDLLRRLGYVVEIESGRDIYDVRPIRPVSAHDEIRMLRCLHAACDRAQ
;
A
#
# COMPACT_ATOMS: atom_id res chain seq x y z
N MET A 1 10.92 18.79 13.01
CA MET A 1 10.09 18.76 11.79
C MET A 1 9.38 17.42 11.76
N HIS A 2 8.05 17.40 11.91
CA HIS A 2 7.28 16.20 11.62
C HIS A 2 7.32 16.02 10.11
N GLN A 3 8.04 15.00 9.64
CA GLN A 3 7.94 14.55 8.27
C GLN A 3 6.48 14.09 8.09
N GLU A 4 5.73 14.69 7.17
CA GLU A 4 4.35 14.31 6.92
C GLU A 4 4.29 12.81 6.66
N ASP A 5 3.45 12.09 7.40
CA ASP A 5 3.26 10.66 7.18
C ASP A 5 2.53 10.46 5.85
N ARG A 6 3.30 10.10 4.83
CA ARG A 6 2.80 9.87 3.46
C ARG A 6 2.28 8.45 3.26
N LEU A 7 2.44 7.56 4.23
CA LEU A 7 2.06 6.15 4.09
C LEU A 7 0.56 5.98 3.77
N PRO A 8 -0.38 6.69 4.42
CA PRO A 8 -1.79 6.61 4.05
C PRO A 8 -2.07 6.99 2.58
N GLU A 9 -1.40 8.02 2.07
CA GLU A 9 -1.52 8.46 0.68
C GLU A 9 -0.96 7.40 -0.29
N HIS A 10 0.27 6.92 -0.02
CA HIS A 10 0.93 5.92 -0.84
C HIS A 10 0.17 4.58 -0.86
N LEU A 11 -0.40 4.13 0.27
CA LEU A 11 -1.28 2.96 0.30
C LEU A 11 -2.53 3.17 -0.54
N GLY A 12 -3.08 4.39 -0.58
CA GLY A 12 -4.18 4.76 -1.47
C GLY A 12 -3.84 4.57 -2.94
N TRP A 13 -2.66 5.03 -3.34
CA TRP A 13 -2.17 4.88 -4.72
C TRP A 13 -1.97 3.42 -5.11
N ILE A 14 -1.38 2.63 -4.20
CA ILE A 14 -1.16 1.20 -4.40
C ILE A 14 -2.51 0.46 -4.48
N GLU A 15 -3.46 0.75 -3.59
CA GLU A 15 -4.81 0.16 -3.64
C GLU A 15 -5.48 0.44 -4.99
N ALA A 16 -5.36 1.66 -5.52
CA ALA A 16 -5.94 2.03 -6.82
C ALA A 16 -5.32 1.23 -7.98
N VAL A 17 -4.00 1.06 -8.01
CA VAL A 17 -3.31 0.26 -9.04
C VAL A 17 -3.70 -1.21 -8.96
N LEU A 18 -3.68 -1.80 -7.76
CA LEU A 18 -4.03 -3.21 -7.57
C LEU A 18 -5.48 -3.50 -7.99
N ARG A 19 -6.40 -2.59 -7.68
CA ARG A 19 -7.81 -2.68 -8.12
C ARG A 19 -7.95 -2.55 -9.64
N THR A 20 -7.20 -1.65 -10.27
CA THR A 20 -7.20 -1.50 -11.74
C THR A 20 -6.67 -2.77 -12.43
N GLY A 21 -5.64 -3.41 -11.85
CA GLY A 21 -5.07 -4.67 -12.34
C GLY A 21 -5.89 -5.93 -11.99
N SER A 22 -6.90 -5.80 -11.13
CA SER A 22 -7.73 -6.93 -10.65
C SER A 22 -9.23 -6.58 -10.73
N PRO A 23 -9.80 -6.34 -11.94
CA PRO A 23 -11.19 -5.95 -12.10
C PRO A 23 -12.20 -7.02 -11.63
N ASP A 24 -11.75 -8.28 -11.53
CA ASP A 24 -12.48 -9.41 -10.96
C ASP A 24 -12.66 -9.34 -9.43
N LEU A 25 -11.90 -8.48 -8.75
CA LEU A 25 -11.91 -8.30 -7.30
C LEU A 25 -12.45 -6.90 -6.91
N PRO A 26 -13.76 -6.62 -7.10
CA PRO A 26 -14.31 -5.28 -6.89
C PRO A 26 -14.21 -4.78 -5.44
N ARG A 27 -14.08 -5.72 -4.49
CA ARG A 27 -13.94 -5.47 -3.05
C ARG A 27 -12.49 -5.52 -2.56
N LEU A 28 -11.51 -5.63 -3.46
CA LEU A 28 -10.10 -5.63 -3.08
C LEU A 28 -9.75 -4.35 -2.33
N ARG A 29 -9.20 -4.51 -1.12
CA ARG A 29 -8.69 -3.43 -0.27
C ARG A 29 -7.36 -3.85 0.36
N ILE A 30 -6.53 -2.87 0.68
CA ILE A 30 -5.32 -3.09 1.47
C ILE A 30 -5.25 -2.14 2.67
N CYS A 31 -4.58 -2.59 3.74
CA CYS A 31 -4.13 -1.77 4.86
C CYS A 31 -2.68 -2.14 5.17
N ALA A 32 -1.98 -1.31 5.93
CA ALA A 32 -0.65 -1.66 6.43
C ALA A 32 -0.65 -1.68 7.96
N GLN A 33 0.25 -2.48 8.52
CA GLN A 33 0.65 -2.41 9.91
C GLN A 33 2.04 -1.76 9.94
N SER A 34 2.17 -0.61 10.57
CA SER A 34 3.42 0.16 10.66
C SER A 34 4.04 0.01 12.05
N HIS A 35 5.37 0.01 12.12
CA HIS A 35 6.06 0.02 13.41
C HIS A 35 6.02 1.41 14.03
N TYR A 36 5.88 1.49 15.35
CA TYR A 36 6.22 2.73 16.06
C TYR A 36 7.73 3.00 15.93
N GLY A 37 8.09 4.19 15.45
CA GLY A 37 9.47 4.57 15.19
C GLY A 37 9.65 5.22 13.81
N PRO A 38 10.64 4.80 12.99
CA PRO A 38 10.87 5.37 11.68
C PRO A 38 9.63 5.22 10.76
N PRO A 39 9.22 6.29 10.05
CA PRO A 39 7.98 6.30 9.27
C PRO A 39 8.04 5.45 7.98
N ASP A 40 9.22 4.94 7.62
CA ASP A 40 9.47 4.10 6.46
C ASP A 40 9.36 2.59 6.77
N ARG A 41 9.04 2.21 8.02
CA ARG A 41 9.07 0.83 8.50
C ARG A 41 7.68 0.23 8.64
N ILE A 42 7.37 -0.69 7.73
CA ILE A 42 6.09 -1.40 7.68
C ILE A 42 6.30 -2.83 8.18
N ALA A 43 5.52 -3.26 9.16
CA ALA A 43 5.53 -4.62 9.67
C ALA A 43 4.86 -5.60 8.69
N PHE A 44 3.71 -5.21 8.15
CA PHE A 44 2.88 -6.09 7.32
C PHE A 44 1.90 -5.33 6.43
N VAL A 45 1.40 -6.00 5.38
CA VAL A 45 0.32 -5.51 4.52
C VAL A 45 -0.84 -6.50 4.54
N ASP A 46 -1.98 -6.02 5.01
CA ASP A 46 -3.24 -6.73 5.01
C ASP A 46 -3.96 -6.57 3.68
N VAL A 47 -4.57 -7.65 3.20
CA VAL A 47 -5.29 -7.72 1.93
C VAL A 47 -6.66 -8.33 2.19
N TYR A 48 -7.71 -7.60 1.81
CA TYR A 48 -9.12 -7.95 2.01
C TYR A 48 -9.86 -8.06 0.67
N GLY A 49 -11.02 -8.72 0.66
CA GLY A 49 -11.81 -8.95 -0.56
C GLY A 49 -11.28 -10.08 -1.44
N VAL A 50 -10.44 -10.95 -0.87
CA VAL A 50 -9.79 -12.12 -1.51
C VAL A 50 -9.80 -13.29 -0.52
N GLU A 51 -10.95 -13.58 0.06
CA GLU A 51 -11.09 -14.51 1.19
C GLU A 51 -10.82 -15.96 0.76
N ASP A 52 -11.40 -16.37 -0.37
CA ASP A 52 -11.43 -17.77 -0.83
C ASP A 52 -10.17 -18.21 -1.60
N ASP A 53 -9.27 -17.28 -1.92
CA ASP A 53 -8.04 -17.58 -2.66
C ASP A 53 -6.78 -17.09 -1.92
N ARG A 54 -6.16 -18.01 -1.18
CA ARG A 54 -4.91 -17.75 -0.45
C ARG A 54 -3.74 -17.41 -1.36
N ASN A 55 -3.65 -18.03 -2.55
CA ASN A 55 -2.55 -17.81 -3.47
C ASN A 55 -2.65 -16.42 -4.10
N ARG A 56 -3.84 -16.04 -4.53
CA ARG A 56 -4.14 -14.69 -5.06
C ARG A 56 -3.89 -13.63 -4.00
N ARG A 57 -4.33 -13.86 -2.76
CA ARG A 57 -4.05 -12.95 -1.64
C ARG A 57 -2.56 -12.77 -1.38
N ARG A 58 -1.76 -13.85 -1.47
CA ARG A 58 -0.30 -13.80 -1.36
C ARG A 58 0.34 -13.03 -2.53
N GLN A 59 -0.15 -13.25 -3.75
CA GLN A 59 0.34 -12.56 -4.95
C GLN A 59 0.11 -11.05 -4.83
N ILE A 60 -1.11 -10.63 -4.51
CA ILE A 60 -1.47 -9.21 -4.35
C ILE A 60 -0.63 -8.56 -3.24
N ARG A 61 -0.42 -9.25 -2.10
CA ARG A 61 0.46 -8.75 -1.05
C ARG A 61 1.90 -8.57 -1.54
N THR A 62 2.40 -9.49 -2.34
CA THR A 62 3.77 -9.42 -2.88
C THR A 62 3.90 -8.19 -3.79
N GLU A 63 2.93 -7.97 -4.66
CA GLU A 63 2.88 -6.80 -5.54
C GLU A 63 2.79 -5.48 -4.74
N ALA A 64 1.94 -5.44 -3.70
CA ALA A 64 1.85 -4.30 -2.79
C ALA A 64 3.20 -4.01 -2.11
N ASN A 65 3.89 -5.04 -1.62
CA ASN A 65 5.20 -4.92 -0.98
C ASN A 65 6.26 -4.39 -1.95
N ASP A 66 6.24 -4.83 -3.21
CA ASP A 66 7.19 -4.36 -4.22
C ASP A 66 6.96 -2.90 -4.58
N LEU A 67 5.70 -2.45 -4.68
CA LEU A 67 5.37 -1.04 -4.88
C LEU A 67 5.78 -0.18 -3.68
N LEU A 68 5.57 -0.65 -2.45
CA LEU A 68 6.03 0.03 -1.24
C LEU A 68 7.57 0.18 -1.23
N ARG A 69 8.31 -0.87 -1.61
CA ARG A 69 9.79 -0.79 -1.71
C ARG A 69 10.24 0.24 -2.74
N ARG A 70 9.57 0.32 -3.89
CA ARG A 70 9.84 1.34 -4.91
C ARG A 70 9.54 2.77 -4.43
N LEU A 71 8.67 2.93 -3.44
CA LEU A 71 8.39 4.20 -2.78
C LEU A 71 9.34 4.50 -1.60
N GLY A 72 10.31 3.62 -1.33
CA GLY A 72 11.33 3.80 -0.30
C GLY A 72 10.98 3.20 1.06
N TYR A 73 9.93 2.40 1.17
CA TYR A 73 9.58 1.71 2.42
C TYR A 73 10.33 0.38 2.58
N VAL A 74 10.58 0.01 3.84
CA VAL A 74 11.03 -1.33 4.21
C VAL A 74 9.86 -2.09 4.81
N VAL A 75 9.57 -3.26 4.26
CA VAL A 75 8.50 -4.16 4.74
C VAL A 75 9.12 -5.36 5.43
N GLU A 76 9.21 -5.31 6.76
CA GLU A 76 9.79 -6.34 7.61
C GLU A 76 9.23 -6.25 9.05
N ILE A 77 8.97 -7.41 9.67
CA ILE A 77 8.58 -7.45 11.08
C ILE A 77 9.80 -7.31 11.99
N GLU A 78 9.89 -6.20 12.72
CA GLU A 78 10.93 -5.97 13.72
C GLU A 78 10.47 -6.46 15.09
N SER A 79 11.27 -7.33 15.72
CA SER A 79 10.96 -7.86 17.06
C SER A 79 11.09 -6.77 18.12
N GLY A 80 10.16 -6.74 19.08
CA GLY A 80 10.20 -5.81 20.21
C GLY A 80 9.70 -4.39 19.91
N ARG A 81 9.05 -4.18 18.75
CA ARG A 81 8.35 -2.94 18.43
C ARG A 81 6.84 -3.13 18.43
N ASP A 82 6.15 -2.11 18.93
CA ASP A 82 4.71 -2.02 18.79
C ASP A 82 4.34 -1.70 17.34
N ILE A 83 3.15 -2.17 16.93
CA ILE A 83 2.59 -1.95 15.61
C ILE A 83 1.27 -1.20 15.70
N TYR A 84 0.95 -0.40 14.68
CA TYR A 84 -0.34 0.26 14.54
C TYR A 84 -0.87 0.14 13.11
N ASP A 85 -2.20 0.12 12.97
CA ASP A 85 -2.85 0.01 11.67
C ASP A 85 -2.86 1.37 10.94
N VAL A 86 -2.52 1.34 9.66
CA VAL A 86 -2.55 2.48 8.75
C VAL A 86 -3.54 2.18 7.63
N ARG A 87 -4.56 3.04 7.52
CA ARG A 87 -5.58 2.94 6.48
C ARG A 87 -5.21 3.79 5.28
N PRO A 88 -5.47 3.31 4.04
CA PRO A 88 -5.24 4.12 2.85
C PRO A 88 -6.20 5.30 2.78
N ILE A 89 -5.72 6.43 2.25
CA ILE A 89 -6.56 7.51 1.76
C ILE A 89 -7.08 7.09 0.40
N ARG A 90 -8.39 6.81 0.31
CA ARG A 90 -9.02 6.29 -0.91
C ARG A 90 -9.48 7.41 -1.83
N PRO A 91 -9.52 7.17 -3.16
CA PRO A 91 -10.02 8.16 -4.07
C PRO A 91 -11.49 8.44 -3.83
N VAL A 92 -11.88 9.70 -3.85
CA VAL A 92 -13.28 10.13 -3.69
C VAL A 92 -14.01 10.29 -5.03
N SER A 93 -13.27 10.21 -6.15
CA SER A 93 -13.80 10.32 -7.52
C SER A 93 -12.90 9.61 -8.52
N ALA A 94 -13.40 9.37 -9.73
CA ALA A 94 -12.60 8.82 -10.84
C ALA A 94 -11.42 9.74 -11.22
N HIS A 95 -11.60 11.06 -11.15
CA HIS A 95 -10.50 12.00 -11.39
C HIS A 95 -9.39 11.85 -10.33
N ASP A 96 -9.78 11.67 -9.07
CA ASP A 96 -8.84 11.45 -7.98
C ASP A 96 -8.10 10.11 -8.12
N GLU A 97 -8.81 9.05 -8.53
CA GLU A 97 -8.20 7.77 -8.85
C GLU A 97 -7.16 7.89 -9.98
N ILE A 98 -7.49 8.55 -11.10
CA ILE A 98 -6.55 8.81 -12.19
C ILE A 98 -5.32 9.61 -11.69
N ARG A 99 -5.54 10.60 -10.83
CA ARG A 99 -4.44 11.38 -10.22
C ARG A 99 -3.53 10.48 -9.39
N MET A 100 -4.08 9.63 -8.53
CA MET A 100 -3.32 8.68 -7.71
C MET A 100 -2.48 7.72 -8.56
N LEU A 101 -3.05 7.15 -9.62
CA LEU A 101 -2.34 6.26 -10.56
C LEU A 101 -1.13 6.97 -11.19
N ARG A 102 -1.29 8.22 -11.62
CA ARG A 102 -0.21 9.05 -12.18
C ARG A 102 0.87 9.37 -11.15
N CYS A 103 0.48 9.69 -9.92
CA CYS A 103 1.41 9.95 -8.83
C CYS A 103 2.26 8.72 -8.50
N LEU A 104 1.67 7.52 -8.44
CA LEU A 104 2.43 6.29 -8.22
C LEU A 104 3.44 6.07 -9.34
N HIS A 105 3.00 6.17 -10.59
CA HIS A 105 3.87 5.97 -11.75
C HIS A 105 5.07 6.92 -11.70
N ALA A 106 4.82 8.22 -11.52
CA ALA A 106 5.88 9.22 -11.43
C ALA A 106 6.82 9.02 -10.24
N ALA A 107 6.34 8.52 -9.09
CA ALA A 107 7.17 8.24 -7.94
C ALA A 107 8.05 7.00 -8.16
N CYS A 108 7.48 5.96 -8.76
CA CYS A 108 8.13 4.70 -9.04
C CYS A 108 9.17 4.76 -10.18
N ASP A 109 9.06 5.73 -11.09
CA ASP A 109 10.05 5.99 -12.16
C ASP A 109 11.26 6.78 -11.66
N ARG A 110 11.10 7.60 -10.62
CA ARG A 110 12.19 8.37 -9.98
C ARG A 110 13.10 7.52 -9.09
N ALA A 111 12.69 6.31 -8.76
CA ALA A 111 13.42 5.37 -7.92
C ALA A 111 14.32 4.41 -8.74
N GLN A 112 14.40 4.60 -10.06
CA GLN A 112 15.27 3.87 -11.00
C GLN A 112 16.55 4.67 -11.28
#